data_AF-A0A976L8P3-F1
#
_entry.id   AF-A0A976L8P3-F1
#
_cell.length_a   1.000
_cell.length_b   1.000
_cell.length_c   1.000
_cell.angle_alpha   90.00
_cell.angle_beta   90.00
_cell.angle_gamma   90.00
#
_symmetry.space_group_name_H-M   'P 1'
#
loop_
_entity.id
_entity.type
_entity.pdbx_description
1 polymer ?
#
loop_
_entity_poly.entity_id
_entity_poly.type
_entity_poly.pdbx_seq_one_letter_code
_entity_poly.pdbx_strand_id
1 'polypeptide(L)'
;APVREKVLAAENVSDFLDRYIALFETIADGYIREGKKFITLAVGCTGGKHRSVAIADELDRRLQKVKLPRGQAISTQAIHRDLGRER
;
A
#
# COMPACT_ATOMS: atom_id res chain seq x y z
N ALA A 1 -21.96 -2.13 5.23
CA ALA A 1 -20.54 -1.83 4.98
C ALA A 1 -19.89 -3.01 4.25
N PRO A 2 -19.48 -2.87 2.97
CA PRO A 2 -19.65 -4.07 2.14
C PRO A 2 -18.45 -5.03 2.16
N VAL A 3 -17.24 -4.56 1.85
CA VAL A 3 -16.08 -5.47 1.64
C VAL A 3 -14.83 -5.00 2.36
N ARG A 4 -14.53 -3.69 2.32
CA ARG A 4 -13.32 -3.11 2.93
C ARG A 4 -13.19 -3.44 4.41
N GLU A 5 -14.25 -3.20 5.19
CA GLU A 5 -14.25 -3.48 6.63
C GLU A 5 -14.03 -4.97 6.93
N LYS A 6 -14.66 -5.87 6.16
CA LYS A 6 -14.45 -7.31 6.32
C LYS A 6 -13.02 -7.73 6.02
N VAL A 7 -12.40 -7.15 4.98
CA VAL A 7 -10.99 -7.42 4.68
C VAL A 7 -10.10 -6.92 5.80
N LEU A 8 -10.30 -5.68 6.27
CA LEU A 8 -9.44 -5.08 7.29
C LEU A 8 -9.62 -5.70 8.69
N ALA A 9 -10.78 -6.28 8.98
CA ALA A 9 -11.06 -7.00 10.22
C ALA A 9 -10.59 -8.47 10.20
N ALA A 10 -10.10 -8.98 9.07
CA ALA A 10 -9.60 -10.35 8.98
C ALA A 10 -8.30 -10.52 9.78
N GLU A 11 -8.12 -11.72 10.32
CA GLU A 11 -7.20 -12.00 11.43
C GLU A 11 -5.81 -11.39 11.25
N ASN A 12 -5.00 -11.76 10.29
CA ASN A 12 -3.61 -11.32 10.16
C ASN A 12 -3.41 -9.96 9.45
N VAL A 13 -4.46 -9.22 9.11
CA VAL A 13 -4.35 -8.09 8.16
C VAL A 13 -3.63 -6.89 8.75
N SER A 14 -3.77 -6.60 10.04
CA SER A 14 -3.00 -5.52 10.66
C SER A 14 -1.50 -5.82 10.66
N ASP A 15 -1.08 -7.00 11.12
CA ASP A 15 0.33 -7.41 11.13
C ASP A 15 0.91 -7.45 9.71
N PHE A 16 0.13 -7.92 8.73
CA PHE A 16 0.52 -7.86 7.32
C PHE A 16 0.82 -6.42 6.86
N LEU A 17 -0.06 -5.47 7.17
CA LEU A 17 0.12 -4.06 6.80
C LEU A 17 1.33 -3.46 7.51
N ASP A 18 1.52 -3.74 8.80
CA ASP A 18 2.64 -3.21 9.60
C ASP A 18 3.98 -3.70 9.04
N ARG A 19 4.09 -4.99 8.70
CA ARG A 19 5.30 -5.55 8.05
C ARG A 19 5.54 -4.98 6.66
N TYR A 20 4.48 -4.72 5.90
CA TYR A 20 4.61 -4.13 4.57
C TYR A 20 5.14 -2.69 4.63
N ILE A 21 4.69 -1.91 5.62
CA ILE A 21 5.22 -0.56 5.87
C ILE A 21 6.71 -0.62 6.24
N ALA A 22 7.11 -1.52 7.15
CA ALA A 22 8.52 -1.68 7.51
C ALA A 22 9.40 -2.08 6.31
N LEU A 23 8.89 -2.96 5.44
CA LEU A 23 9.56 -3.31 4.18
C LEU A 23 9.69 -2.09 3.27
N PHE A 24 8.62 -1.31 3.10
CA PHE A 24 8.65 -0.10 2.29
C PHE A 24 9.69 0.90 2.80
N GLU A 25 9.77 1.15 4.12
CA GLU A 25 10.75 2.08 4.70
C GLU A 25 12.20 1.67 4.36
N THR A 26 12.48 0.37 4.39
CA THR A 26 13.79 -0.18 4.02
C THR A 26 14.11 0.07 2.54
N ILE A 27 13.14 -0.16 1.65
CA ILE A 27 13.30 0.07 0.21
C ILE A 27 13.45 1.57 -0.08
N ALA A 28 12.64 2.40 0.56
CA ALA A 28 12.58 3.83 0.34
C ALA A 28 13.90 4.52 0.67
N ASP A 29 14.57 4.14 1.77
CA ASP A 29 15.89 4.70 2.10
C ASP A 29 16.93 4.39 1.00
N GLY A 30 16.93 3.16 0.48
CA GLY A 30 17.78 2.76 -0.64
C GLY A 30 17.50 3.59 -1.90
N TYR A 31 16.23 3.77 -2.27
CA TYR A 31 15.83 4.56 -3.43
C TYR A 31 16.27 6.03 -3.33
N ILE A 32 16.12 6.63 -2.14
CA ILE A 32 16.53 8.01 -1.89
C ILE A 32 18.05 8.15 -1.99
N ARG A 33 18.81 7.19 -1.44
CA ARG A 33 20.29 7.18 -1.56
C ARG A 33 20.75 7.08 -3.01
N GLU A 34 20.03 6.34 -3.84
CA GLU A 34 20.30 6.18 -5.27
C GLU A 34 19.73 7.31 -6.15
N GLY A 35 19.04 8.30 -5.58
CA GLY A 35 18.42 9.40 -6.32
C GLY A 35 17.20 9.00 -7.16
N LYS A 36 16.61 7.83 -6.89
CA LYS A 36 15.38 7.36 -7.55
C LYS A 36 14.16 8.02 -6.92
N LYS A 37 13.22 8.46 -7.77
CA LYS A 37 12.08 9.29 -7.36
C LYS A 37 10.77 8.53 -7.20
N PHE A 38 10.64 7.34 -7.78
CA PHE A 38 9.37 6.63 -7.87
C PHE A 38 9.51 5.18 -7.43
N ILE A 39 8.55 4.71 -6.65
CA ILE A 39 8.37 3.31 -6.26
C ILE A 39 6.94 2.94 -6.62
N THR A 40 6.77 1.83 -7.34
CA THR A 40 5.45 1.26 -7.63
C THR A 40 5.27 0.00 -6.79
N LEU A 41 4.33 0.02 -5.86
CA LEU A 41 3.96 -1.13 -5.04
C LEU A 41 2.73 -1.81 -5.66
N ALA A 42 2.89 -3.06 -6.09
CA ALA A 42 1.81 -3.84 -6.66
C ALA A 42 1.24 -4.82 -5.63
N VAL A 43 -0.06 -4.75 -5.38
CA VAL A 43 -0.79 -5.68 -4.50
C VAL A 43 -1.84 -6.42 -5.33
N GLY A 44 -1.70 -7.73 -5.43
CA GLY A 44 -2.58 -8.60 -6.20
C GLY A 44 -3.46 -9.48 -5.33
N CYS A 45 -4.71 -9.66 -5.74
CA CYS A 45 -5.53 -10.80 -5.32
C CYS A 45 -6.10 -11.46 -6.58
N THR A 46 -6.58 -12.70 -6.48
CA THR A 46 -7.01 -13.49 -7.65
C THR A 46 -7.92 -12.73 -8.62
N GLY A 47 -8.94 -12.04 -8.09
CA GLY A 47 -9.92 -11.30 -8.90
C GLY A 47 -9.70 -9.79 -8.97
N GLY A 48 -8.67 -9.23 -8.33
CA GLY A 48 -8.34 -7.80 -8.41
C GLY A 48 -9.33 -6.79 -7.79
N LYS A 49 -10.43 -7.25 -7.15
CA LYS A 49 -11.57 -6.38 -6.78
C LYS A 49 -11.84 -6.18 -5.29
N HIS A 50 -11.30 -7.05 -4.42
CA HIS A 50 -11.66 -7.05 -2.99
C HIS A 50 -10.46 -6.81 -2.09
N ARG A 51 -9.60 -7.83 -1.94
CA ARG A 51 -8.46 -7.80 -1.02
C ARG A 51 -7.39 -6.80 -1.48
N SER A 52 -7.00 -6.87 -2.75
CA SER A 52 -6.00 -5.95 -3.31
C SER A 52 -6.44 -4.50 -3.22
N VAL A 53 -7.71 -4.20 -3.51
CA VAL A 53 -8.27 -2.84 -3.41
C VAL A 53 -8.22 -2.34 -1.98
N ALA A 54 -8.79 -3.08 -1.03
CA ALA A 54 -8.84 -2.67 0.37
C ALA A 54 -7.44 -2.52 1.00
N ILE A 55 -6.50 -3.41 0.67
CA ILE A 55 -5.11 -3.33 1.15
C ILE A 55 -4.37 -2.15 0.52
N ALA A 56 -4.51 -1.92 -0.79
CA ALA A 56 -3.86 -0.80 -1.46
C ALA A 56 -4.32 0.56 -0.90
N ASP A 57 -5.61 0.73 -0.66
CA ASP A 57 -6.16 1.94 -0.05
C ASP A 57 -5.64 2.15 1.38
N GLU A 58 -5.55 1.07 2.15
CA GLU A 58 -5.07 1.15 3.52
C GLU A 58 -3.57 1.40 3.60
N LEU A 59 -2.78 0.84 2.67
CA LEU A 59 -1.36 1.15 2.52
C LEU A 59 -1.16 2.62 2.13
N ASP A 60 -1.91 3.14 1.16
CA ASP A 60 -1.85 4.56 0.78
C ASP A 60 -2.12 5.47 1.98
N ARG A 61 -3.20 5.20 2.73
CA ARG A 61 -3.55 5.95 3.95
C ARG A 61 -2.46 5.90 5.03
N ARG A 62 -1.78 4.76 5.20
CA ARG A 62 -0.71 4.59 6.19
C ARG A 62 0.59 5.25 5.73
N LEU A 63 0.96 5.06 4.46
CA LEU A 63 2.20 5.60 3.88
C LEU A 63 2.21 7.13 3.84
N GLN A 64 1.06 7.79 3.59
CA GLN A 64 0.95 9.25 3.70
C GLN A 64 1.33 9.80 5.09
N LYS A 65 1.32 8.94 6.12
CA LYS A 65 1.67 9.30 7.51
C LYS A 65 3.08 8.88 7.90
N VAL A 66 3.75 8.07 7.07
CA VAL A 66 5.12 7.63 7.31
C VAL A 66 6.07 8.81 7.09
N LYS A 67 7.02 8.98 8.00
CA LYS A 67 8.13 9.92 7.85
C LYS A 67 9.38 9.12 7.55
N LEU A 68 9.93 9.31 6.36
CA LEU A 68 11.17 8.63 6.00
C LEU A 68 12.37 9.19 6.78
N PRO A 69 13.46 8.42 6.91
CA PRO A 69 14.73 8.92 7.41
C PRO A 69 15.10 10.21 6.70
N ARG A 70 15.67 11.18 7.43
CA ARG A 70 15.99 12.55 6.94
C ARG A 70 14.77 13.46 6.71
N GLY A 71 13.59 13.08 7.21
CA GLY A 71 12.42 13.96 7.26
C GLY A 71 11.76 14.21 5.90
N GLN A 72 12.04 13.34 4.92
CA GLN A 72 11.45 13.45 3.59
C GLN A 72 9.97 13.06 3.63
N ALA A 73 9.15 13.92 3.04
CA ALA A 73 7.74 13.63 2.80
C ALA A 73 7.60 12.80 1.52
N ILE A 74 6.66 11.87 1.53
CA ILE A 74 6.27 11.10 0.36
C ILE A 74 4.83 11.42 -0.02
N SER A 75 4.56 11.42 -1.32
CA SER A 75 3.21 11.43 -1.88
C SER A 75 2.93 10.05 -2.41
N THR A 76 1.79 9.48 -2.05
CA THR A 76 1.34 8.17 -2.52
C THR A 76 -0.05 8.28 -3.13
N GLN A 77 -0.38 7.34 -4.00
CA GLN A 77 -1.70 7.22 -4.60
C GLN A 77 -1.99 5.74 -4.87
N ALA A 78 -3.17 5.26 -4.46
CA ALA A 78 -3.66 3.95 -4.85
C ALA A 78 -4.25 3.99 -6.28
N ILE A 79 -3.89 3.00 -7.11
CA ILE A 79 -4.44 2.79 -8.45
C ILE A 79 -4.95 1.35 -8.52
N HIS A 80 -6.21 1.15 -8.94
CA HIS A 80 -6.82 -0.17 -9.04
C HIS A 80 -6.94 -0.60 -10.50
N ARG A 81 -6.09 -1.55 -10.92
CA ARG A 81 -6.02 -1.99 -12.32
C ARG A 81 -7.32 -2.61 -12.84
N ASP A 82 -7.96 -3.44 -12.02
CA ASP A 82 -9.07 -4.31 -12.45
C ASP A 82 -10.45 -3.81 -11.99
N LEU A 83 -10.51 -2.81 -11.11
CA LEU A 83 -11.77 -2.24 -10.60
C LEU A 83 -12.42 -1.35 -11.66
N GLY A 84 -13.70 -1.55 -11.96
CA GLY A 84 -14.43 -0.77 -12.96
C GLY A 84 -14.18 -1.19 -14.42
N ARG A 85 -13.47 -2.32 -14.64
CA ARG A 85 -13.25 -2.92 -15.98
C ARG A 85 -14.18 -4.10 -16.26
N GLU A 86 -15.33 -4.14 -15.58
CA GLU A 86 -16.35 -5.17 -15.79
C GLU A 86 -16.94 -5.06 -17.20
N ARG A 87 -17.19 -6.21 -17.86
CA ARG A 87 -18.03 -6.31 -19.05
C ARG A 87 -19.47 -6.60 -18.65
#